data_AF-A0A2D4PG33-F1
#
_entry.id   AF-A0A2D4PG33-F1
#
_cell.length_a   1.000
_cell.length_b   1.000
_cell.length_c   1.000
_cell.angle_alpha   90.00
_cell.angle_beta   90.00
_cell.angle_gamma   90.00
#
_symmetry.space_group_name_H-M   'P 1'
#
loop_
_entity.id
_entity.type
_entity.pdbx_description
1 polymer ?
#
loop_
_entity_poly.entity_id
_entity_poly.type
_entity_poly.pdbx_seq_one_letter_code
_entity_poly.pdbx_strand_id
1 'polypeptide(L)'
;SMLEENVLIGQGTSVGTKCCITNSVIGPNCKIGNGVLLDRAFLWNDVHIGDGVKIYQSIVCDEAEVKEDVTLNPHCVLTSQVVVGPNKVFPEGTVVSLHPADEEEYDEDEFSDDADVSKEESKVKQKGYNTEEVGLQGRGYLWKAADENDANQEEQRQSLWGLTVKTEEESESESDMSFGSEQIDSRTASPQMDDIKVFQNEVLGTLQRGEEEKISCDNLVLEINSLKYAYNIGLKEVMAVLSKVVLEYPLQQMNAEKDPQHYCTLVVPLLKNWAPLFKNYIKRASDHLDSLHAIEEFFLEHEKLTTVLAKVLMTFYQLEILAEEMILTWFSERDTSDKGRQLRKNQRLQKFIQWLEEAEEESSEGEQN
;
A
#
# COMPACT_ATOMS: atom_id res chain seq x y z
N SER A 1 -15.30 -18.20 -31.07
CA SER A 1 -14.18 -18.18 -30.11
C SER A 1 -14.53 -19.12 -28.99
N MET A 2 -13.54 -19.81 -28.44
CA MET A 2 -13.72 -20.80 -27.40
C MET A 2 -13.30 -20.14 -26.08
N LEU A 3 -14.26 -20.02 -25.17
CA LEU A 3 -14.04 -19.58 -23.79
C LEU A 3 -14.19 -20.84 -22.95
N GLU A 4 -13.15 -21.22 -22.22
CA GLU A 4 -13.17 -22.47 -21.44
C GLU A 4 -13.55 -22.18 -19.99
N GLU A 5 -12.57 -21.94 -19.13
CA GLU A 5 -12.75 -21.85 -17.67
C GLU A 5 -12.23 -20.50 -17.13
N ASN A 6 -12.89 -19.97 -16.11
CA ASN A 6 -12.53 -18.73 -15.38
C ASN A 6 -12.15 -17.55 -16.30
N VAL A 7 -13.08 -17.18 -17.18
CA VAL A 7 -12.90 -16.03 -18.08
C VAL A 7 -13.79 -14.86 -17.66
N LEU A 8 -13.19 -13.68 -17.51
CA LEU A 8 -13.91 -12.42 -17.30
C LEU A 8 -13.70 -11.49 -18.49
N ILE A 9 -14.77 -10.90 -19.01
CA ILE A 9 -14.73 -9.96 -20.14
C ILE A 9 -15.44 -8.67 -19.74
N GLY A 10 -14.70 -7.56 -19.78
CA GLY A 10 -15.22 -6.23 -19.48
C GLY A 10 -16.16 -5.68 -20.55
N GLN A 11 -16.91 -4.66 -20.17
CA GLN A 11 -17.87 -3.99 -21.06
C GLN A 11 -17.15 -3.30 -22.23
N GLY A 12 -17.74 -3.36 -23.44
CA GLY A 12 -17.20 -2.68 -24.62
C GLY A 12 -16.08 -3.43 -25.34
N THR A 13 -15.71 -4.62 -24.85
CA THR A 13 -14.65 -5.44 -25.44
C THR A 13 -15.12 -6.22 -26.66
N SER A 14 -14.32 -6.21 -27.73
CA SER A 14 -14.58 -6.97 -28.96
C SER A 14 -13.59 -8.11 -29.13
N VAL A 15 -14.07 -9.34 -29.29
CA VAL A 15 -13.23 -10.54 -29.48
C VAL A 15 -13.38 -11.08 -30.90
N GLY A 16 -12.26 -11.24 -31.60
CA GLY A 16 -12.18 -11.80 -32.94
C GLY A 16 -12.53 -13.29 -33.01
N THR A 17 -12.41 -13.87 -34.20
CA THR A 17 -12.78 -15.26 -34.47
C THR A 17 -11.65 -16.25 -34.16
N LYS A 18 -12.00 -17.50 -33.84
CA LYS A 18 -11.05 -18.60 -33.53
C LYS A 18 -10.08 -18.32 -32.37
N CYS A 19 -10.45 -17.47 -31.43
CA CYS A 19 -9.65 -17.25 -30.22
C CYS A 19 -9.91 -18.33 -29.17
N CYS A 20 -8.91 -18.68 -28.38
CA CYS A 20 -8.99 -19.57 -27.22
C CYS A 20 -8.58 -18.79 -25.98
N ILE A 21 -9.48 -18.69 -24.99
CA ILE A 21 -9.26 -17.90 -23.77
C ILE A 21 -9.53 -18.80 -22.55
N THR A 22 -8.52 -18.94 -21.69
CA THR A 22 -8.53 -19.83 -20.52
C THR A 22 -7.96 -19.11 -19.30
N ASN A 23 -8.65 -19.19 -18.16
CA ASN A 23 -8.22 -18.62 -16.87
C ASN A 23 -7.76 -17.16 -16.95
N SER A 24 -8.40 -16.34 -17.78
CA SER A 24 -7.92 -15.01 -18.15
C SER A 24 -8.95 -13.92 -17.87
N VAL A 25 -8.46 -12.74 -17.48
CA VAL A 25 -9.28 -11.56 -17.22
C VAL A 25 -9.01 -10.52 -18.30
N ILE A 26 -10.08 -9.99 -18.89
CA ILE A 26 -10.03 -8.97 -19.92
C ILE A 26 -10.81 -7.75 -19.44
N GLY A 27 -10.14 -6.61 -19.35
CA GLY A 27 -10.75 -5.33 -18.98
C GLY A 27 -11.78 -4.79 -20.01
N PRO A 28 -12.45 -3.69 -19.68
CA PRO A 28 -13.34 -2.97 -20.57
C PRO A 28 -12.63 -2.32 -21.77
N ASN A 29 -13.39 -2.12 -22.86
CA ASN A 29 -12.98 -1.45 -24.10
C ASN A 29 -11.79 -2.09 -24.85
N CYS A 30 -11.49 -3.36 -24.60
CA CYS A 30 -10.38 -4.04 -25.25
C CYS A 30 -10.75 -4.53 -26.67
N LYS A 31 -9.77 -4.61 -27.56
CA LYS A 31 -9.94 -5.19 -28.90
C LYS A 31 -9.01 -6.37 -29.08
N ILE A 32 -9.57 -7.56 -29.22
CA ILE A 32 -8.82 -8.80 -29.42
C ILE A 32 -9.01 -9.24 -30.87
N GLY A 33 -7.90 -9.46 -31.58
CA GLY A 33 -7.85 -9.94 -32.96
C GLY A 33 -8.31 -11.39 -33.15
N ASN A 34 -8.08 -11.93 -34.33
CA ASN A 34 -8.43 -13.30 -34.72
C ASN A 34 -7.31 -14.29 -34.37
N GLY A 35 -7.70 -15.51 -33.97
CA GLY A 35 -6.75 -16.60 -33.71
C GLY A 35 -5.86 -16.39 -32.49
N VAL A 36 -6.30 -15.54 -31.55
CA VAL A 36 -5.56 -15.21 -30.33
C VAL A 36 -5.68 -16.33 -29.30
N LEU A 37 -4.58 -16.66 -28.64
CA LEU A 37 -4.54 -17.61 -27.52
C LEU A 37 -4.16 -16.86 -26.25
N LEU A 38 -5.06 -16.87 -25.26
CA LEU A 38 -4.84 -16.29 -23.94
C LEU A 38 -4.96 -17.40 -22.89
N ASP A 39 -3.87 -17.68 -22.17
CA ASP A 39 -3.86 -18.62 -21.06
C ASP A 39 -3.29 -17.97 -19.80
N ARG A 40 -4.09 -17.92 -18.73
CA ARG A 40 -3.73 -17.27 -17.46
C ARG A 40 -3.26 -15.81 -17.62
N ALA A 41 -3.86 -15.06 -18.55
CA ALA A 41 -3.46 -13.70 -18.88
C ALA A 41 -4.38 -12.65 -18.22
N PHE A 42 -3.79 -11.52 -17.83
CA PHE A 42 -4.51 -10.37 -17.28
C PHE A 42 -4.35 -9.18 -18.20
N LEU A 43 -5.45 -8.76 -18.83
CA LEU A 43 -5.51 -7.59 -19.69
C LEU A 43 -6.32 -6.51 -18.96
N TRP A 44 -5.75 -5.32 -18.81
CA TRP A 44 -6.43 -4.17 -18.21
C TRP A 44 -7.28 -3.44 -19.25
N ASN A 45 -7.49 -2.12 -19.09
CA ASN A 45 -8.46 -1.35 -19.86
C ASN A 45 -7.86 -0.89 -21.20
N ASP A 46 -8.71 -0.77 -22.23
CA ASP A 46 -8.34 -0.17 -23.53
C ASP A 46 -7.17 -0.86 -24.25
N VAL A 47 -6.95 -2.15 -23.98
CA VAL A 47 -5.88 -2.96 -24.57
C VAL A 47 -6.24 -3.39 -25.99
N HIS A 48 -5.28 -3.29 -26.91
CA HIS A 48 -5.43 -3.71 -28.31
C HIS A 48 -4.49 -4.86 -28.65
N ILE A 49 -5.04 -6.00 -29.04
CA ILE A 49 -4.31 -7.21 -29.43
C ILE A 49 -4.57 -7.54 -30.90
N GLY A 50 -3.50 -7.70 -31.67
CA GLY A 50 -3.54 -8.07 -33.09
C GLY A 50 -3.87 -9.54 -33.33
N ASP A 51 -3.90 -9.92 -34.61
CA ASP A 51 -4.22 -11.28 -35.04
C ASP A 51 -3.03 -12.23 -34.76
N GLY A 52 -3.34 -13.49 -34.42
CA GLY A 52 -2.33 -14.55 -34.21
C GLY A 52 -1.50 -14.44 -32.92
N VAL A 53 -1.85 -13.52 -32.02
CA VAL A 53 -1.09 -13.28 -30.78
C VAL A 53 -1.28 -14.42 -29.77
N LYS A 54 -0.20 -14.80 -29.09
CA LYS A 54 -0.21 -15.81 -28.02
C LYS A 54 0.32 -15.21 -26.74
N ILE A 55 -0.46 -15.28 -25.67
CA ILE A 55 -0.12 -14.75 -24.36
C ILE A 55 -0.31 -15.84 -23.31
N TYR A 56 0.77 -16.14 -22.59
CA TYR A 56 0.78 -17.11 -21.50
C TYR A 56 1.19 -16.40 -20.20
N GLN A 57 0.43 -16.57 -19.12
CA GLN A 57 0.78 -16.12 -17.75
C GLN A 57 1.42 -14.72 -17.71
N SER A 58 0.79 -13.74 -18.36
CA SER A 58 1.36 -12.41 -18.57
C SER A 58 0.35 -11.31 -18.25
N ILE A 59 0.85 -10.13 -17.91
CA ILE A 59 0.05 -8.95 -17.58
C ILE A 59 0.26 -7.90 -18.67
N VAL A 60 -0.86 -7.34 -19.14
CA VAL A 60 -0.90 -6.25 -20.11
C VAL A 60 -1.71 -5.11 -19.52
N CYS A 61 -1.02 -4.02 -19.18
CA CYS A 61 -1.61 -2.85 -18.53
C CYS A 61 -2.38 -1.94 -19.51
N ASP A 62 -2.89 -0.83 -19.00
CA ASP A 62 -3.83 0.05 -19.72
C ASP A 62 -3.25 0.64 -21.01
N GLU A 63 -4.09 0.77 -22.04
CA GLU A 63 -3.72 1.39 -23.33
C GLU A 63 -2.54 0.72 -24.07
N ALA A 64 -2.17 -0.51 -23.70
CA ALA A 64 -1.11 -1.23 -24.40
C ALA A 64 -1.58 -1.78 -25.75
N GLU A 65 -0.68 -1.76 -26.75
CA GLU A 65 -0.93 -2.32 -28.09
C GLU A 65 0.04 -3.45 -28.43
N VAL A 66 -0.49 -4.65 -28.67
CA VAL A 66 0.26 -5.80 -29.16
C VAL A 66 -0.09 -6.02 -30.63
N LYS A 67 0.90 -5.92 -31.52
CA LYS A 67 0.70 -6.14 -32.97
C LYS A 67 0.61 -7.63 -33.32
N GLU A 68 0.45 -7.92 -34.62
CA GLU A 68 0.21 -9.26 -35.17
C GLU A 68 1.40 -10.22 -34.97
N ASP A 69 1.09 -11.51 -34.82
CA ASP A 69 2.07 -12.62 -34.71
C ASP A 69 3.10 -12.45 -33.56
N VAL A 70 2.66 -11.87 -32.44
CA VAL A 70 3.48 -11.73 -31.23
C VAL A 70 3.26 -12.91 -30.28
N THR A 71 4.34 -13.42 -29.69
CA THR A 71 4.29 -14.44 -28.63
C THR A 71 4.91 -13.90 -27.34
N LEU A 72 4.08 -13.79 -26.29
CA LEU A 72 4.50 -13.49 -24.93
C LEU A 72 4.59 -14.80 -24.15
N ASN A 73 5.81 -15.20 -23.79
CA ASN A 73 6.03 -16.33 -22.91
C ASN A 73 5.56 -16.01 -21.47
N PRO A 74 5.48 -17.00 -20.58
CA PRO A 74 5.09 -16.78 -19.19
C PRO A 74 5.84 -15.64 -18.51
N HIS A 75 5.21 -15.03 -17.52
CA HIS A 75 5.81 -14.02 -16.66
C HIS A 75 6.23 -12.71 -17.36
N CYS A 76 5.59 -12.35 -18.48
CA CYS A 76 5.86 -11.07 -19.13
C CYS A 76 4.95 -9.95 -18.61
N VAL A 77 5.49 -8.75 -18.43
CA VAL A 77 4.75 -7.54 -18.03
C VAL A 77 4.91 -6.46 -19.10
N LEU A 78 3.79 -5.99 -19.65
CA LEU A 78 3.74 -4.82 -20.51
C LEU A 78 3.08 -3.68 -19.73
N THR A 79 3.82 -2.60 -19.44
CA THR A 79 3.27 -1.44 -18.74
C THR A 79 2.33 -0.63 -19.62
N SER A 80 1.67 0.37 -19.03
CA SER A 80 0.70 1.20 -19.73
C SER A 80 1.32 1.91 -20.94
N GLN A 81 0.52 2.05 -22.01
CA GLN A 81 0.90 2.73 -23.27
C GLN A 81 2.09 2.13 -24.04
N VAL A 82 2.53 0.92 -23.68
CA VAL A 82 3.57 0.21 -24.43
C VAL A 82 3.01 -0.34 -25.73
N VAL A 83 3.78 -0.19 -26.81
CA VAL A 83 3.47 -0.80 -28.10
C VAL A 83 4.50 -1.86 -28.42
N VAL A 84 4.05 -3.07 -28.74
CA VAL A 84 4.88 -4.20 -29.15
C VAL A 84 4.69 -4.43 -30.65
N GLY A 85 5.78 -4.35 -31.41
CA GLY A 85 5.80 -4.54 -32.86
C GLY A 85 5.52 -5.99 -33.30
N PRO A 86 5.16 -6.19 -34.58
CA PRO A 86 4.74 -7.50 -35.09
C PRO A 86 5.91 -8.49 -35.20
N ASN A 87 5.59 -9.80 -35.22
CA ASN A 87 6.55 -10.91 -35.39
C ASN A 87 7.67 -10.96 -34.34
N LYS A 88 7.34 -10.68 -33.06
CA LYS A 88 8.28 -10.71 -31.95
C LYS A 88 7.91 -11.80 -30.94
N VAL A 89 8.94 -12.46 -30.41
CA VAL A 89 8.81 -13.44 -29.33
C VAL A 89 9.56 -12.90 -28.13
N PHE A 90 8.85 -12.70 -27.02
CA PHE A 90 9.44 -12.22 -25.78
C PHE A 90 9.79 -13.41 -24.89
N PRO A 91 11.03 -13.49 -24.36
CA PRO A 91 11.39 -14.54 -23.42
C PRO A 91 10.62 -14.39 -22.12
N GLU A 92 10.60 -15.46 -21.33
CA GLU A 92 9.94 -15.45 -20.03
C GLU A 92 10.51 -14.34 -19.11
N GLY A 93 9.70 -13.76 -18.23
CA GLY A 93 10.17 -12.74 -17.29
C GLY A 93 10.49 -11.37 -17.90
N THR A 94 10.08 -11.11 -19.15
CA THR A 94 10.35 -9.84 -19.82
C THR A 94 9.43 -8.73 -19.30
N VAL A 95 10.02 -7.61 -18.86
CA VAL A 95 9.29 -6.39 -18.50
C VAL A 95 9.56 -5.30 -19.52
N VAL A 96 8.51 -4.78 -20.16
CA VAL A 96 8.62 -3.65 -21.11
C VAL A 96 7.96 -2.43 -20.51
N SER A 97 8.70 -1.34 -20.36
CA SER A 97 8.25 -0.09 -19.74
C SER A 97 8.50 1.12 -20.64
N LEU A 98 7.73 2.20 -20.47
CA LEU A 98 8.02 3.49 -21.10
C LEU A 98 9.14 4.27 -20.39
N HIS A 99 9.49 3.88 -19.17
CA HIS A 99 10.59 4.47 -18.40
C HIS A 99 11.88 3.67 -18.63
N PRO A 100 12.97 4.29 -19.10
CA PRO A 100 14.27 3.64 -19.17
C PRO A 100 14.79 3.31 -17.76
N ALA A 101 15.58 2.25 -17.62
CA ALA A 101 16.10 1.76 -16.35
C ALA A 101 17.19 2.65 -15.70
N ASP A 102 17.59 3.76 -16.36
CA ASP A 102 18.72 4.62 -15.96
C ASP A 102 18.32 6.07 -15.68
N GLU A 103 17.22 6.30 -14.98
CA GLU A 103 17.10 7.49 -14.14
C GLU A 103 16.77 6.98 -12.73
N GLU A 104 17.83 6.67 -11.98
CA GLU A 104 17.81 6.95 -10.54
C GLU A 104 17.53 8.45 -10.41
N GLU A 105 16.26 8.84 -10.45
CA GLU A 105 15.81 10.03 -9.73
C GLU A 105 16.06 9.69 -8.25
N TYR A 106 17.29 9.90 -7.81
CA TYR A 106 17.51 10.33 -6.45
C TYR A 106 16.64 11.57 -6.31
N ASP A 107 15.50 11.44 -5.61
CA ASP A 107 14.81 12.58 -4.99
C ASP A 107 15.71 13.21 -3.89
N GLU A 108 16.98 13.45 -4.20
CA GLU A 108 17.83 14.40 -3.50
C GLU A 108 17.52 15.78 -4.09
N ASP A 109 16.39 16.37 -3.70
CA ASP A 109 16.18 17.83 -3.68
C ASP A 109 14.86 18.25 -2.97
N GLU A 110 14.33 17.47 -2.01
CA GLU A 110 13.21 17.93 -1.15
C GLU A 110 13.70 18.83 0.01
N PHE A 111 14.66 19.73 -0.27
CA PHE A 111 15.11 20.80 0.64
C PHE A 111 15.64 22.01 -0.14
N SER A 112 14.75 22.76 -0.77
CA SER A 112 14.99 24.19 -1.06
C SER A 112 13.68 24.97 -0.98
N ASP A 113 13.53 25.71 0.11
CA ASP A 113 12.67 26.89 0.21
C ASP A 113 13.14 27.90 -0.84
N ASP A 114 12.30 28.21 -1.84
CA ASP A 114 12.10 29.60 -2.24
C ASP A 114 10.93 29.73 -3.22
N ALA A 115 10.16 30.79 -3.00
CA ALA A 115 8.95 31.11 -3.71
C ALA A 115 9.19 31.55 -5.17
N ASP A 116 8.16 31.27 -5.97
CA ASP A 116 7.79 31.90 -7.23
C ASP A 116 8.36 31.33 -8.55
N VAL A 117 7.48 31.43 -9.54
CA VAL A 117 7.67 31.42 -11.00
C VAL A 117 7.60 30.09 -11.77
N SER A 118 6.43 29.94 -12.41
CA SER A 118 6.18 29.42 -13.77
C SER A 118 6.23 27.91 -14.07
N LYS A 119 5.06 27.43 -14.48
CA LYS A 119 4.86 26.33 -15.43
C LYS A 119 5.85 26.43 -16.61
N GLU A 120 6.77 25.47 -16.72
CA GLU A 120 7.33 25.09 -18.01
C GLU A 120 7.21 23.57 -18.18
N GLU A 121 6.48 23.19 -19.23
CA GLU A 121 6.38 21.82 -19.74
C GLU A 121 7.81 21.29 -19.99
N SER A 122 8.22 20.30 -19.21
CA SER A 122 9.48 19.59 -19.43
C SER A 122 9.41 18.84 -20.75
N LYS A 123 10.04 19.44 -21.76
CA LYS A 123 10.26 18.87 -23.09
C LYS A 123 11.01 17.55 -22.95
N VAL A 124 10.26 16.44 -23.00
CA VAL A 124 10.79 15.10 -23.21
C VAL A 124 11.58 15.11 -24.53
N LYS A 125 12.90 15.15 -24.41
CA LYS A 125 13.82 15.03 -25.55
C LYS A 125 13.66 13.62 -26.11
N GLN A 126 13.09 13.53 -27.32
CA GLN A 126 13.00 12.32 -28.11
C GLN A 126 14.40 11.68 -28.32
N LYS A 127 14.74 10.70 -27.49
CA LYS A 127 15.67 9.62 -27.85
C LYS A 127 14.82 8.45 -28.31
N GLY A 128 14.94 8.07 -29.57
CA GLY A 128 14.10 7.05 -30.21
C GLY A 128 14.03 5.75 -29.41
N TYR A 129 12.84 5.15 -29.39
CA TYR A 129 12.56 3.86 -28.75
C TYR A 129 13.49 2.76 -29.27
N ASN A 130 13.79 1.75 -28.44
CA ASN A 130 14.65 0.62 -28.80
C ASN A 130 13.94 -0.30 -29.81
N THR A 131 13.93 0.14 -31.08
CA THR A 131 13.20 -0.45 -32.19
C THR A 131 13.67 -1.89 -32.49
N GLU A 132 14.88 -2.24 -32.09
CA GLU A 132 15.45 -3.58 -32.28
C GLU A 132 14.85 -4.61 -31.31
N GLU A 133 14.50 -4.22 -30.09
CA GLU A 133 13.98 -5.12 -29.06
C GLU A 133 12.44 -5.17 -29.07
N VAL A 134 11.75 -4.02 -29.11
CA VAL A 134 10.27 -3.96 -29.15
C VAL A 134 9.67 -4.08 -30.56
N GLY A 135 10.50 -4.11 -31.61
CA GLY A 135 10.09 -4.24 -33.02
C GLY A 135 9.91 -2.90 -33.74
N LEU A 136 9.84 -2.95 -35.08
CA LEU A 136 9.85 -1.78 -35.99
C LEU A 136 8.76 -0.73 -35.75
N GLN A 137 7.71 -1.08 -35.00
CA GLN A 137 6.60 -0.19 -34.62
C GLN A 137 6.41 -0.09 -33.10
N GLY A 138 7.33 -0.67 -32.32
CA GLY A 138 7.22 -0.74 -30.87
C GLY A 138 7.63 0.56 -30.19
N ARG A 139 6.93 0.90 -29.11
CA ARG A 139 7.22 2.03 -28.22
C ARG A 139 7.38 1.48 -26.82
N GLY A 140 8.60 1.50 -26.32
CA GLY A 140 8.97 0.97 -25.00
C GLY A 140 10.46 0.69 -24.90
N TYR A 141 10.94 0.62 -23.67
CA TYR A 141 12.26 0.18 -23.27
C TYR A 141 12.11 -1.18 -22.58
N LEU A 142 12.95 -2.14 -22.95
CA LEU A 142 13.08 -3.39 -22.19
C LEU A 142 13.75 -3.04 -20.86
N TRP A 143 13.08 -3.31 -19.75
CA TRP A 143 13.67 -3.13 -18.44
C TRP A 143 14.69 -4.25 -18.21
N LYS A 144 15.96 -3.87 -18.02
CA LYS A 144 17.03 -4.78 -17.60
C LYS A 144 17.50 -4.30 -16.22
N ALA A 145 17.43 -5.17 -15.22
CA ALA A 145 18.07 -4.91 -13.93
C ALA A 145 19.59 -4.78 -14.12
N ALA A 146 20.24 -3.88 -13.39
CA ALA A 146 21.63 -3.49 -13.56
C ALA A 146 22.70 -4.56 -13.21
N ASP A 147 22.33 -5.83 -13.00
CA ASP A 147 23.28 -6.90 -12.67
C ASP A 147 23.09 -8.13 -13.56
N GLU A 148 23.96 -8.26 -14.56
CA GLU A 148 24.13 -9.47 -15.36
C GLU A 148 24.80 -10.57 -14.53
N ASN A 149 24.00 -11.29 -13.74
CA ASN A 149 24.32 -12.66 -13.34
C ASN A 149 23.10 -13.53 -13.60
N ASP A 150 23.23 -14.52 -14.48
CA ASP A 150 22.16 -15.47 -14.87
C ASP A 150 21.50 -16.17 -13.65
N ALA A 151 22.21 -16.28 -12.53
CA ALA A 151 21.68 -16.86 -11.29
C ALA A 151 20.60 -16.00 -10.60
N ASN A 152 20.51 -14.70 -10.92
CA ASN A 152 19.62 -13.75 -10.24
C ASN A 152 18.26 -13.56 -10.96
N GLN A 153 18.11 -14.09 -12.18
CA GLN A 153 16.89 -13.91 -12.97
C GLN A 153 15.72 -14.76 -12.43
N GLU A 154 15.99 -15.96 -11.92
CA GLU A 154 14.95 -16.82 -11.33
C GLU A 154 14.41 -16.25 -10.01
N GLU A 155 15.27 -15.69 -9.15
CA GLU A 155 14.84 -15.05 -7.89
C GLU A 155 14.04 -13.76 -8.15
N GLN A 156 14.44 -12.96 -9.15
CA GLN A 156 13.68 -11.78 -9.56
C GLN A 156 12.32 -12.14 -10.16
N ARG A 157 12.25 -13.21 -10.98
CA ARG A 157 10.98 -13.74 -11.49
C ARG A 157 10.07 -14.24 -10.37
N GLN A 158 10.63 -14.96 -9.40
CA GLN A 158 9.88 -15.40 -8.20
C GLN A 158 9.39 -14.22 -7.37
N SER A 159 10.14 -13.12 -7.31
CA SER A 159 9.71 -11.90 -6.61
C SER A 159 8.56 -11.18 -7.31
N LEU A 160 8.54 -11.16 -8.66
CA LEU A 160 7.49 -10.48 -9.43
C LEU A 160 6.22 -11.33 -9.63
N TRP A 161 6.36 -12.64 -9.74
CA TRP A 161 5.28 -13.55 -10.13
C TRP A 161 4.93 -14.60 -9.07
N GLY A 162 5.62 -14.58 -7.93
CA GLY A 162 5.47 -15.58 -6.88
C GLY A 162 6.04 -16.95 -7.28
N LEU A 163 5.96 -17.91 -6.36
CA LEU A 163 6.36 -19.29 -6.63
C LEU A 163 5.38 -19.92 -7.63
N THR A 164 5.86 -20.38 -8.80
CA THR A 164 5.02 -21.17 -9.72
C THR A 164 4.73 -22.53 -9.08
N VAL A 165 3.61 -22.64 -8.35
CA VAL A 165 3.11 -23.93 -7.87
C VAL A 165 2.66 -24.71 -9.10
N LYS A 166 3.50 -25.65 -9.55
CA LYS A 166 3.06 -26.68 -10.51
C LYS A 166 2.07 -27.56 -9.76
N THR A 167 0.79 -27.28 -9.91
CA THR A 167 -0.27 -28.19 -9.43
C THR A 167 -0.28 -29.39 -10.37
N GLU A 168 0.65 -30.33 -10.15
CA GLU A 168 0.50 -31.67 -10.69
C GLU A 168 -0.68 -32.30 -9.96
N GLU A 169 -1.72 -32.65 -10.72
CA GLU A 169 -2.91 -33.33 -10.23
C GLU A 169 -2.52 -34.69 -9.64
N GLU A 170 -2.20 -34.75 -8.35
CA GLU A 170 -2.06 -36.01 -7.62
C GLU A 170 -3.25 -36.24 -6.70
N SER A 171 -3.92 -37.35 -6.99
CA SER A 171 -5.10 -37.90 -6.35
C SER A 171 -5.02 -37.94 -4.83
N GLU A 172 -6.08 -37.49 -4.16
CA GLU A 172 -6.27 -37.62 -2.73
C GLU A 172 -6.30 -39.10 -2.30
N SER A 173 -5.32 -39.51 -1.50
CA SER A 173 -5.44 -40.68 -0.63
C SER A 173 -5.04 -40.29 0.78
N GLU A 174 -6.02 -40.29 1.68
CA GLU A 174 -5.82 -40.03 3.11
C GLU A 174 -5.15 -41.22 3.82
N SER A 175 -4.07 -40.96 4.56
CA SER A 175 -3.71 -41.76 5.74
C SER A 175 -2.71 -41.03 6.65
N ASP A 176 -3.23 -40.57 7.79
CA ASP A 176 -2.70 -40.52 9.16
C ASP A 176 -1.19 -40.73 9.48
N MET A 177 -0.68 -39.73 10.23
CA MET A 177 0.19 -39.79 11.42
C MET A 177 1.65 -40.28 11.30
N SER A 178 2.62 -39.35 11.45
CA SER A 178 3.74 -39.50 12.41
C SER A 178 4.58 -38.21 12.58
N PHE A 179 5.09 -38.04 13.81
CA PHE A 179 5.87 -36.94 14.33
C PHE A 179 7.28 -36.83 13.72
N GLY A 180 7.67 -35.60 13.38
CA GLY A 180 9.06 -35.22 13.04
C GLY A 180 9.12 -33.72 12.79
N SER A 181 9.23 -32.91 13.85
CA SER A 181 9.28 -31.45 13.74
C SER A 181 10.68 -30.98 13.31
N GLU A 182 10.95 -31.07 12.02
CA GLU A 182 11.87 -30.16 11.33
C GLU A 182 10.98 -29.24 10.50
N GLN A 183 10.65 -28.07 11.07
CA GLN A 183 9.81 -27.09 10.39
C GLN A 183 10.57 -26.50 9.21
N ILE A 184 10.26 -27.05 8.04
CA ILE A 184 10.47 -26.44 6.73
C ILE A 184 9.65 -25.15 6.71
N ASP A 185 10.35 -24.05 6.43
CA ASP A 185 9.88 -22.67 6.48
C ASP A 185 8.70 -22.45 5.51
N SER A 186 7.50 -22.59 6.05
CA SER A 186 6.23 -22.34 5.37
C SER A 186 5.92 -20.86 5.43
N ARG A 187 6.64 -20.07 4.62
CA ARG A 187 6.22 -18.71 4.26
C ARG A 187 5.15 -18.75 3.18
N THR A 188 4.06 -19.46 3.47
CA THR A 188 2.76 -19.08 2.90
C THR A 188 2.47 -17.67 3.41
N ALA A 189 2.34 -16.70 2.50
CA ALA A 189 1.83 -15.38 2.84
C ALA A 189 0.53 -15.57 3.61
N SER A 190 0.58 -15.24 4.90
CA SER A 190 -0.61 -15.21 5.74
C SER A 190 -1.60 -14.23 5.11
N PRO A 191 -2.90 -14.36 5.37
CA PRO A 191 -3.84 -13.28 5.06
C PRO A 191 -3.26 -11.97 5.62
N GLN A 192 -3.14 -10.91 4.81
CA GLN A 192 -2.54 -9.63 5.22
C GLN A 192 -3.14 -9.07 6.54
N MET A 193 -4.41 -9.41 6.84
CA MET A 193 -5.06 -9.08 8.11
C MET A 193 -4.49 -9.82 9.32
N ASP A 194 -3.98 -11.03 9.15
CA ASP A 194 -3.30 -11.79 10.19
C ASP A 194 -1.91 -11.21 10.44
N ASP A 195 -1.18 -10.81 9.40
CA ASP A 195 0.13 -10.15 9.55
C ASP A 195 0.02 -8.81 10.30
N ILE A 196 -1.01 -8.00 10.02
CA ILE A 196 -1.27 -6.75 10.76
C ILE A 196 -1.58 -7.04 12.23
N LYS A 197 -2.37 -8.08 12.54
CA LYS A 197 -2.68 -8.45 13.92
C LYS A 197 -1.46 -9.00 14.66
N VAL A 198 -0.63 -9.80 13.99
CA VAL A 198 0.63 -10.30 14.56
C VAL A 198 1.57 -9.12 14.81
N PHE A 199 1.72 -8.22 13.83
CA PHE A 199 2.49 -6.99 13.98
C PHE A 199 1.97 -6.13 15.14
N GLN A 200 0.66 -5.95 15.29
CA GLN A 200 0.06 -5.23 16.42
C GLN A 200 0.45 -5.86 17.77
N ASN A 201 0.41 -7.20 17.88
CA ASN A 201 0.81 -7.90 19.10
C ASN A 201 2.32 -7.78 19.39
N GLU A 202 3.17 -7.81 18.36
CA GLU A 202 4.62 -7.63 18.51
C GLU A 202 4.98 -6.19 18.91
N VAL A 203 4.31 -5.19 18.31
CA VAL A 203 4.48 -3.78 18.69
C VAL A 203 4.02 -3.58 20.14
N LEU A 204 2.90 -4.18 20.54
CA LEU A 204 2.44 -4.17 21.93
C LEU A 204 3.49 -4.75 22.89
N GLY A 205 4.04 -5.93 22.59
CA GLY A 205 5.10 -6.55 23.40
C GLY A 205 6.37 -5.70 23.46
N THR A 206 6.71 -5.02 22.36
CA THR A 206 7.86 -4.11 22.28
C THR A 206 7.65 -2.87 23.16
N LEU A 207 6.44 -2.29 23.16
CA LEU A 207 6.11 -1.15 24.02
C LEU A 207 6.01 -1.55 25.50
N GLN A 208 5.50 -2.74 25.82
CA GLN A 208 5.51 -3.30 27.19
C GLN A 208 6.94 -3.40 27.72
N ARG A 209 7.84 -4.04 26.97
CA ARG A 209 9.28 -4.09 27.32
C ARG A 209 9.88 -2.69 27.41
N GLY A 210 9.51 -1.81 26.49
CA GLY A 210 9.93 -0.41 26.49
C GLY A 210 9.58 0.34 27.78
N GLU A 211 8.40 0.08 28.36
CA GLU A 211 7.99 0.67 29.63
C GLU A 211 8.69 0.01 30.84
N GLU A 212 8.76 -1.33 30.88
CA GLU A 212 9.35 -2.08 31.99
C GLU A 212 10.87 -1.84 32.11
N GLU A 213 11.58 -1.88 30.99
CA GLU A 213 13.05 -1.77 30.93
C GLU A 213 13.51 -0.31 30.70
N LYS A 214 12.60 0.63 30.46
CA LYS A 214 12.87 2.05 30.14
C LYS A 214 13.83 2.21 28.96
N ILE A 215 13.53 1.50 27.88
CA ILE A 215 14.28 1.56 26.62
C ILE A 215 14.14 2.97 26.01
N SER A 216 15.21 3.49 25.41
CA SER A 216 15.17 4.78 24.71
C SER A 216 14.23 4.75 23.51
N CYS A 217 13.61 5.89 23.20
CA CYS A 217 12.71 6.00 22.04
C CYS A 217 13.41 5.63 20.72
N ASP A 218 14.70 5.96 20.57
CA ASP A 218 15.47 5.63 19.37
C ASP A 218 15.61 4.11 19.17
N ASN A 219 15.80 3.36 20.26
CA ASN A 219 15.88 1.90 20.19
C ASN A 219 14.50 1.29 19.87
N LEU A 220 13.43 1.85 20.44
CA LEU A 220 12.06 1.43 20.12
C LEU A 220 11.72 1.72 18.64
N VAL A 221 12.20 2.83 18.08
CA VAL A 221 12.10 3.12 16.64
C VAL A 221 12.80 2.04 15.82
N LEU A 222 14.02 1.63 16.20
CA LEU A 222 14.76 0.59 15.50
C LEU A 222 14.04 -0.77 15.57
N GLU A 223 13.50 -1.14 16.74
CA GLU A 223 12.73 -2.38 16.90
C GLU A 223 11.45 -2.37 16.07
N ILE A 224 10.67 -1.28 16.11
CA ILE A 224 9.44 -1.16 15.32
C ILE A 224 9.75 -1.14 13.82
N ASN A 225 10.83 -0.48 13.39
CA ASN A 225 11.26 -0.53 11.99
C ASN A 225 11.68 -1.95 11.57
N SER A 226 12.39 -2.67 12.43
CA SER A 226 12.73 -4.09 12.19
C SER A 226 11.45 -4.92 12.00
N LEU A 227 10.46 -4.76 12.88
CA LEU A 227 9.17 -5.43 12.78
C LEU A 227 8.41 -5.03 11.50
N LYS A 228 8.42 -3.74 11.15
CA LYS A 228 7.80 -3.23 9.91
C LYS A 228 8.35 -3.98 8.69
N TYR A 229 9.66 -4.15 8.59
CA TYR A 229 10.29 -4.87 7.47
C TYR A 229 10.06 -6.38 7.56
N ALA A 230 10.02 -6.96 8.76
CA ALA A 230 9.77 -8.38 8.96
C ALA A 230 8.35 -8.80 8.53
N TYR A 231 7.35 -7.96 8.80
CA TYR A 231 5.94 -8.21 8.48
C TYR A 231 5.46 -7.50 7.21
N ASN A 232 6.36 -6.83 6.47
CA ASN A 232 6.06 -6.09 5.24
C ASN A 232 4.89 -5.08 5.38
N ILE A 233 4.89 -4.29 6.45
CA ILE A 233 3.83 -3.34 6.80
C ILE A 233 4.15 -1.93 6.26
N GLY A 234 3.14 -1.24 5.74
CA GLY A 234 3.27 0.13 5.24
C GLY A 234 3.42 1.17 6.36
N LEU A 235 4.07 2.31 6.11
CA LEU A 235 4.24 3.36 7.14
C LEU A 235 2.91 3.85 7.72
N LYS A 236 1.88 4.00 6.86
CA LYS A 236 0.51 4.32 7.27
C LYS A 236 -0.05 3.32 8.29
N GLU A 237 0.12 2.03 8.03
CA GLU A 237 -0.34 0.96 8.91
C GLU A 237 0.47 0.94 10.21
N VAL A 238 1.79 1.20 10.17
CA VAL A 238 2.61 1.35 11.37
C VAL A 238 2.10 2.48 12.27
N MET A 239 1.76 3.64 11.72
CA MET A 239 1.23 4.78 12.48
C MET A 239 -0.13 4.48 13.10
N ALA A 240 -1.01 3.83 12.34
CA ALA A 240 -2.32 3.41 12.82
C ALA A 240 -2.22 2.37 13.95
N VAL A 241 -1.37 1.35 13.77
CA VAL A 241 -1.10 0.31 14.77
C VAL A 241 -0.46 0.92 16.01
N LEU A 242 0.54 1.79 15.86
CA LEU A 242 1.17 2.48 16.99
C LEU A 242 0.16 3.29 17.80
N SER A 243 -0.68 4.09 17.11
CA SER A 243 -1.75 4.86 17.75
C SER A 243 -2.72 3.95 18.51
N LYS A 244 -3.14 2.84 17.90
CA LYS A 244 -4.05 1.88 18.51
C LYS A 244 -3.44 1.20 19.74
N VAL A 245 -2.22 0.67 19.61
CA VAL A 245 -1.53 -0.05 20.70
C VAL A 245 -1.32 0.86 21.91
N VAL A 246 -0.87 2.11 21.70
CA VAL A 246 -0.67 3.06 22.81
C VAL A 246 -1.97 3.38 23.53
N LEU A 247 -3.09 3.49 22.80
CA LEU A 247 -4.40 3.73 23.39
C LEU A 247 -5.00 2.48 24.07
N GLU A 248 -4.70 1.28 23.57
CA GLU A 248 -5.11 0.01 24.15
C GLU A 248 -4.29 -0.36 25.40
N TYR A 249 -3.05 0.09 25.49
CA TYR A 249 -2.12 -0.25 26.57
C TYR A 249 -2.68 0.00 27.98
N PRO A 250 -3.25 1.19 28.31
CA PRO A 250 -3.91 1.40 29.60
C PRO A 250 -5.06 0.44 29.89
N LEU A 251 -5.75 -0.05 28.86
CA LEU A 251 -6.90 -0.95 29.04
C LEU A 251 -6.48 -2.31 29.59
N GLN A 252 -5.24 -2.72 29.36
CA GLN A 252 -4.68 -3.97 29.90
C GLN A 252 -4.44 -3.88 31.41
N GLN A 253 -4.19 -2.66 31.92
CA GLN A 253 -3.95 -2.39 33.34
C GLN A 253 -5.26 -2.14 34.12
N MET A 254 -6.38 -1.95 33.43
CA MET A 254 -7.68 -1.66 34.03
C MET A 254 -8.53 -2.92 34.22
N ASN A 255 -9.27 -2.98 35.34
CA ASN A 255 -10.30 -4.00 35.57
C ASN A 255 -11.53 -3.76 34.67
N ALA A 256 -12.46 -4.73 34.62
CA ALA A 256 -13.61 -4.77 33.70
C ALA A 256 -14.52 -3.52 33.69
N GLU A 257 -14.51 -2.70 34.73
CA GLU A 257 -15.17 -1.39 34.75
C GLU A 257 -14.24 -0.32 34.16
N LYS A 258 -14.37 -0.07 32.86
CA LYS A 258 -13.65 0.97 32.11
C LYS A 258 -14.09 2.38 32.56
N ASP A 259 -13.56 2.86 33.69
CA ASP A 259 -13.77 4.23 34.18
C ASP A 259 -12.98 5.25 33.33
N PRO A 260 -13.65 6.26 32.73
CA PRO A 260 -12.99 7.29 31.93
C PRO A 260 -11.91 8.09 32.66
N GLN A 261 -12.11 8.37 33.96
CA GLN A 261 -11.16 9.19 34.72
C GLN A 261 -9.87 8.42 34.99
N HIS A 262 -10.00 7.17 35.44
CA HIS A 262 -8.84 6.30 35.64
C HIS A 262 -8.07 6.05 34.34
N TYR A 263 -8.76 5.81 33.22
CA TYR A 263 -8.11 5.69 31.90
C TYR A 263 -7.28 6.94 31.56
N CYS A 264 -7.84 8.14 31.78
CA CYS A 264 -7.14 9.39 31.54
C CYS A 264 -5.85 9.53 32.37
N THR A 265 -5.84 9.04 33.62
CA THR A 265 -4.66 9.11 34.48
C THR A 265 -3.52 8.20 34.02
N LEU A 266 -3.84 7.13 33.27
CA LEU A 266 -2.87 6.17 32.74
C LEU A 266 -2.36 6.57 31.35
N VAL A 267 -3.25 7.02 30.46
CA VAL A 267 -2.89 7.32 29.06
C VAL A 267 -2.01 8.56 28.93
N VAL A 268 -2.24 9.60 29.74
CA VAL A 268 -1.51 10.88 29.63
C VAL A 268 -0.01 10.73 29.91
N PRO A 269 0.44 10.03 30.99
CA PRO A 269 1.85 9.74 31.19
C PRO A 269 2.50 8.95 30.05
N LEU A 270 1.79 7.96 29.49
CA LEU A 270 2.30 7.14 28.38
C LEU A 270 2.50 7.97 27.12
N LEU A 271 1.53 8.80 26.75
CA LEU A 271 1.65 9.73 25.61
C LEU A 271 2.84 10.67 25.78
N LYS A 272 3.09 11.17 27.01
CA LYS A 272 4.26 12.00 27.29
C LYS A 272 5.58 11.24 27.14
N ASN A 273 5.63 10.00 27.62
CA ASN A 273 6.83 9.17 27.55
C ASN A 273 7.17 8.77 26.11
N TRP A 274 6.16 8.46 25.31
CA TRP A 274 6.31 8.01 23.92
C TRP A 274 6.11 9.12 22.89
N ALA A 275 6.00 10.38 23.29
CA ALA A 275 5.90 11.51 22.37
C ALA A 275 7.01 11.54 21.30
N PRO A 276 8.30 11.29 21.63
CA PRO A 276 9.36 11.25 20.63
C PRO A 276 9.16 10.13 19.60
N LEU A 277 8.57 9.01 20.01
CA LEU A 277 8.26 7.90 19.12
C LEU A 277 7.22 8.30 18.07
N PHE A 278 6.14 8.96 18.50
CA PHE A 278 5.13 9.48 17.57
C PHE A 278 5.69 10.52 16.62
N LYS A 279 6.50 11.48 17.11
CA LYS A 279 7.14 12.50 16.26
C LYS A 279 8.09 11.93 15.21
N ASN A 280 8.63 10.73 15.43
CA ASN A 280 9.47 10.07 14.44
C ASN A 280 8.67 9.55 13.23
N TYR A 281 7.41 9.16 13.44
CA TYR A 281 6.56 8.60 12.38
C TYR A 281 5.58 9.62 11.80
N ILE A 282 4.99 10.48 12.63
CA ILE A 282 3.98 11.47 12.22
C ILE A 282 4.69 12.78 11.88
N LYS A 283 4.82 13.10 10.59
CA LYS A 283 5.51 14.32 10.11
C LYS A 283 4.68 15.13 9.13
N ARG A 284 4.10 14.47 8.12
CA ARG A 284 3.34 15.10 7.05
C ARG A 284 1.88 15.29 7.46
N ALA A 285 1.17 16.19 6.80
CA ALA A 285 -0.26 16.40 7.01
C ALA A 285 -1.08 15.10 6.83
N SER A 286 -0.73 14.26 5.86
CA SER A 286 -1.36 12.94 5.67
C SER A 286 -1.23 12.04 6.90
N ASP A 287 -0.05 12.03 7.53
CA ASP A 287 0.28 11.17 8.67
C ASP A 287 -0.51 11.56 9.92
N HIS A 288 -0.76 12.86 10.07
CA HIS A 288 -1.58 13.43 11.13
C HIS A 288 -3.03 12.97 11.00
N LEU A 289 -3.61 13.03 9.79
CA LEU A 289 -4.98 12.57 9.53
C LEU A 289 -5.11 11.06 9.74
N ASP A 290 -4.16 10.27 9.22
CA ASP A 290 -4.15 8.81 9.41
C ASP A 290 -4.13 8.43 10.89
N SER A 291 -3.34 9.14 11.70
CA SER A 291 -3.30 8.95 13.15
C SER A 291 -4.59 9.39 13.83
N LEU A 292 -5.20 10.51 13.41
CA LEU A 292 -6.50 10.97 13.90
C LEU A 292 -7.62 9.97 13.60
N HIS A 293 -7.63 9.36 12.41
CA HIS A 293 -8.56 8.29 12.07
C HIS A 293 -8.37 7.05 12.94
N ALA A 294 -7.12 6.64 13.21
CA ALA A 294 -6.84 5.51 14.10
C ALA A 294 -7.30 5.80 15.54
N ILE A 295 -7.10 7.04 16.02
CA ILE A 295 -7.61 7.49 17.32
C ILE A 295 -9.16 7.45 17.32
N GLU A 296 -9.80 7.96 16.27
CA GLU A 296 -11.26 7.93 16.11
C GLU A 296 -11.78 6.49 16.19
N GLU A 297 -11.21 5.57 15.41
CA GLU A 297 -11.57 4.15 15.37
C GLU A 297 -11.51 3.52 16.76
N PHE A 298 -10.42 3.75 17.52
CA PHE A 298 -10.29 3.26 18.89
C PHE A 298 -11.43 3.74 19.81
N PHE A 299 -11.78 5.04 19.74
CA PHE A 299 -12.85 5.59 20.59
C PHE A 299 -14.25 5.17 20.12
N LEU A 300 -14.43 4.85 18.84
CA LEU A 300 -15.66 4.27 18.31
C LEU A 300 -15.85 2.81 18.76
N GLU A 301 -14.77 2.05 18.91
CA GLU A 301 -14.79 0.71 19.55
C GLU A 301 -15.08 0.80 21.07
N HIS A 302 -14.73 1.94 21.69
CA HIS A 302 -14.78 2.16 23.14
C HIS A 302 -15.74 3.28 23.56
N GLU A 303 -17.04 3.12 23.33
CA GLU A 303 -18.07 4.16 23.58
C GLU A 303 -18.01 4.81 24.97
N LYS A 304 -17.67 4.05 26.02
CA LYS A 304 -17.53 4.56 27.41
C LYS A 304 -16.41 5.60 27.56
N LEU A 305 -15.34 5.47 26.78
CA LEU A 305 -14.13 6.30 26.88
C LEU A 305 -14.21 7.58 26.03
N THR A 306 -15.23 7.72 25.19
CA THR A 306 -15.45 8.90 24.32
C THR A 306 -15.43 10.23 25.07
N THR A 307 -15.75 10.22 26.37
CA THR A 307 -15.69 11.41 27.23
C THR A 307 -14.26 11.89 27.55
N VAL A 308 -13.24 11.06 27.29
CA VAL A 308 -11.80 11.33 27.48
C VAL A 308 -11.13 11.78 26.18
N LEU A 309 -11.74 11.51 25.01
CA LEU A 309 -11.18 11.83 23.69
C LEU A 309 -10.65 13.27 23.61
N ALA A 310 -11.44 14.26 24.05
CA ALA A 310 -11.03 15.66 24.07
C ALA A 310 -9.73 15.90 24.86
N LYS A 311 -9.53 15.16 25.96
CA LYS A 311 -8.31 15.27 26.78
C LYS A 311 -7.12 14.56 26.14
N VAL A 312 -7.36 13.46 25.43
CA VAL A 312 -6.33 12.78 24.63
C VAL A 312 -5.87 13.68 23.48
N LEU A 313 -6.79 14.22 22.67
CA LEU A 313 -6.46 15.13 21.58
C LEU A 313 -5.73 16.39 22.07
N MET A 314 -6.17 16.97 23.19
CA MET A 314 -5.44 18.05 23.86
C MET A 314 -4.00 17.66 24.21
N THR A 315 -3.77 16.42 24.66
CA THR A 315 -2.42 15.95 25.01
C THR A 315 -1.57 15.75 23.76
N PHE A 316 -2.13 15.22 22.67
CA PHE A 316 -1.44 15.11 21.38
C PHE A 316 -1.05 16.49 20.81
N TYR A 317 -1.94 17.47 20.92
CA TYR A 317 -1.69 18.86 20.53
C TYR A 317 -0.58 19.49 21.39
N GLN A 318 -0.70 19.42 22.72
CA GLN A 318 0.30 19.99 23.65
C GLN A 318 1.69 19.37 23.54
N LEU A 319 1.76 18.13 23.04
CA LEU A 319 3.03 17.44 22.78
C LEU A 319 3.55 17.69 21.36
N GLU A 320 2.87 18.51 20.56
CA GLU A 320 3.19 18.80 19.15
C GLU A 320 3.31 17.52 18.31
N ILE A 321 2.49 16.52 18.62
CA ILE A 321 2.38 15.30 17.80
C ILE A 321 1.36 15.52 16.69
N LEU A 322 0.28 16.24 17.00
CA LEU A 322 -0.76 16.58 16.03
C LEU A 322 -0.87 18.10 15.92
N ALA A 323 -0.62 18.61 14.71
CA ALA A 323 -0.89 19.98 14.33
C ALA A 323 -2.39 20.34 14.40
N GLU A 324 -2.62 21.61 14.70
CA GLU A 324 -3.94 22.21 14.91
C GLU A 324 -4.86 22.09 13.70
N GLU A 325 -4.38 22.56 12.54
CA GLU A 325 -5.09 22.55 11.26
C GLU A 325 -5.62 21.14 10.92
N MET A 326 -4.84 20.12 11.29
CA MET A 326 -5.18 18.72 11.02
C MET A 326 -6.30 18.22 11.93
N ILE A 327 -6.31 18.64 13.20
CA ILE A 327 -7.39 18.35 14.15
C ILE A 327 -8.70 19.01 13.69
N LEU A 328 -8.65 20.26 13.24
CA LEU A 328 -9.81 21.01 12.71
C LEU A 328 -10.33 20.39 11.40
N THR A 329 -9.41 19.99 10.52
CA THR A 329 -9.74 19.30 9.25
C THR A 329 -10.47 18.00 9.53
N TRP A 330 -9.91 17.13 10.38
CA TRP A 330 -10.55 15.87 10.80
C TRP A 330 -11.92 16.07 11.47
N PHE A 331 -12.08 17.13 12.26
CA PHE A 331 -13.37 17.44 12.88
C PHE A 331 -14.43 17.88 11.85
N SER A 332 -14.01 18.57 10.79
CA SER A 332 -14.88 19.13 9.75
C SER A 332 -15.29 18.13 8.66
N GLU A 333 -14.68 16.96 8.62
CA GLU A 333 -14.97 15.92 7.64
C GLU A 333 -16.43 15.43 7.66
N ARG A 334 -17.06 15.46 6.48
CA ARG A 334 -18.46 15.08 6.29
C ARG A 334 -18.65 13.60 5.94
N ASP A 335 -17.63 12.97 5.37
CA ASP A 335 -17.62 11.57 4.92
C ASP A 335 -17.31 10.59 6.06
N THR A 336 -17.92 10.81 7.21
CA THR A 336 -17.71 10.00 8.41
C THR A 336 -18.90 9.07 8.67
N SER A 337 -18.63 7.92 9.31
CA SER A 337 -19.65 6.98 9.77
C SER A 337 -20.70 7.70 10.66
N ASP A 338 -21.94 7.19 10.70
CA ASP A 338 -22.99 7.73 11.58
C ASP A 338 -22.56 7.80 13.05
N LYS A 339 -21.73 6.85 13.49
CA LYS A 339 -21.13 6.86 14.83
C LYS A 339 -20.07 7.97 14.98
N GLY A 340 -19.23 8.19 13.96
CA GLY A 340 -18.25 9.28 13.92
C GLY A 340 -18.92 10.67 13.95
N ARG A 341 -20.06 10.82 13.27
CA ARG A 341 -20.90 12.03 13.37
C ARG A 341 -21.48 12.23 14.77
N GLN A 342 -21.84 11.16 15.47
CA GLN A 342 -22.31 11.26 16.86
C GLN A 342 -21.17 11.59 17.82
N LEU A 343 -19.97 11.04 17.61
CA LEU A 343 -18.77 11.35 18.39
C LEU A 343 -18.44 12.84 18.34
N ARG A 344 -18.49 13.44 17.15
CA ARG A 344 -18.27 14.89 16.92
C ARG A 344 -19.31 15.79 17.61
N LYS A 345 -20.50 15.26 17.96
CA LYS A 345 -21.54 15.99 18.73
C LYS A 345 -21.31 15.97 20.25
N ASN A 346 -20.25 15.30 20.72
CA ASN A 346 -19.93 15.28 22.14
C ASN A 346 -19.57 16.68 22.64
N GLN A 347 -20.28 17.18 23.66
CA GLN A 347 -20.08 18.52 24.21
C GLN A 347 -18.64 18.81 24.66
N ARG A 348 -17.93 17.80 25.19
CA ARG A 348 -16.54 17.99 25.62
C ARG A 348 -15.60 18.18 24.43
N LEU A 349 -15.84 17.44 23.35
CA LEU A 349 -15.06 17.58 22.12
C LEU A 349 -15.35 18.92 21.45
N GLN A 350 -16.62 19.33 21.38
CA GLN A 350 -16.99 20.65 20.84
C GLN A 350 -16.34 21.81 21.60
N LYS A 351 -16.32 21.76 22.93
CA LYS A 351 -15.61 22.77 23.75
C LYS A 351 -14.11 22.77 23.51
N PHE A 352 -13.51 21.61 23.24
CA PHE A 352 -12.09 21.52 22.91
C PHE A 352 -11.81 22.14 21.55
N ILE A 353 -12.62 21.84 20.53
CA ILE A 353 -12.47 22.43 19.19
C ILE A 353 -12.66 23.95 19.23
N GLN A 354 -13.68 24.44 19.95
CA GLN A 354 -13.87 25.88 20.12
C GLN A 354 -12.66 26.55 20.80
N TRP A 355 -12.12 25.94 21.85
CA TRP A 355 -10.91 26.46 22.51
C TRP A 355 -9.70 26.45 21.56
N LEU A 356 -9.61 25.47 20.66
CA LEU A 356 -8.54 25.36 19.69
C LEU A 356 -8.64 26.50 18.66
N GLU A 357 -9.83 26.74 18.09
CA GLU A 357 -10.11 27.85 17.18
C GLU A 357 -9.82 29.22 17.83
N GLU A 358 -10.21 29.43 19.10
CA GLU A 358 -9.95 30.67 19.84
C GLU A 358 -8.45 30.90 20.12
N ALA A 359 -7.66 29.84 20.30
CA ALA A 359 -6.22 29.94 20.54
C ALA A 359 -5.43 30.35 19.28
N GLU A 360 -5.94 29.98 18.10
CA GLU A 360 -5.37 30.38 16.79
C GLU A 360 -5.53 31.88 16.56
N GLU A 361 -6.74 32.41 16.78
CA GLU A 361 -7.09 33.81 16.54
C GLU A 361 -6.21 34.75 17.39
N GLU A 362 -5.97 34.41 18.68
CA GLU A 362 -5.08 35.20 19.55
C GLU A 362 -3.60 35.13 19.12
N SER A 363 -3.15 34.04 18.49
CA SER A 363 -1.76 33.88 18.04
C SER A 363 -1.50 34.61 16.72
N SER A 364 -2.47 34.64 15.81
CA SER A 364 -2.39 35.34 14.51
C SER A 364 -2.43 36.86 14.66
N GLU A 365 -3.23 37.39 15.60
CA GLU A 365 -3.30 38.84 15.88
C GLU A 365 -2.02 39.40 16.53
N GLY A 366 -1.18 38.55 17.11
CA GLY A 366 0.09 38.94 17.74
C GLY A 366 1.26 39.16 16.77
N GLU A 367 1.20 38.59 15.55
CA GLU A 367 2.28 38.71 14.55
C GLU A 367 2.13 39.92 13.61
N GLN A 368 1.01 40.65 13.70
CA GLN A 368 0.73 41.83 12.86
C GLN A 368 0.98 43.20 13.54
N ASN A 369 1.61 43.25 14.73
CA ASN A 369 1.89 44.50 15.45
C ASN A 369 3.38 44.83 15.61
#